data_AF-A0A7J0D437-F1
#
_entry.id   AF-A0A7J0D437-F1
#
_cell.length_a   1.000
_cell.length_b   1.000
_cell.length_c   1.000
_cell.angle_alpha   90.00
_cell.angle_beta   90.00
_cell.angle_gamma   90.00
#
_symmetry.space_group_name_H-M   'P 1'
#
loop_
_entity.id
_entity.type
_entity.pdbx_description
1 polymer ?
#
loop_
_entity_poly.entity_id
_entity_poly.type
_entity_poly.pdbx_seq_one_letter_code
_entity_poly.pdbx_strand_id
1 'polypeptide(L)' 'MSVTNWHASPQRAVLPLGDPTTGEVRVPVALYDLDELQAEVPLVLSRTEAEQLRDSLDTLLAGTLVPVPPGGIR' A
#
# COMPACT_ATOMS: atom_id res chain seq x y z
N MET A 1 21.16 11.31 5.27
CA MET A 1 20.14 10.85 4.31
C MET A 1 18.80 11.30 4.85
N SER A 2 18.06 12.13 4.11
CA SER A 2 16.78 12.69 4.58
C SER A 2 15.66 11.77 4.13
N VAL A 3 14.98 11.11 5.07
CA VAL A 3 13.85 10.18 4.82
C VAL A 3 12.64 10.90 4.16
N THR A 4 12.69 12.23 4.08
CA THR A 4 11.60 13.12 3.66
C THR A 4 11.08 12.90 2.23
N ASN A 5 11.83 12.22 1.37
CA ASN A 5 11.45 11.98 -0.04
C ASN A 5 11.04 10.53 -0.34
N TRP A 6 11.13 9.63 0.63
CA TRP A 6 10.79 8.24 0.38
C TRP A 6 9.27 8.05 0.35
N HIS A 7 8.80 7.27 -0.62
CA HIS A 7 7.41 6.86 -0.67
C HIS A 7 7.27 5.34 -0.49
N ALA A 8 6.17 4.93 0.13
CA ALA A 8 5.84 3.53 0.33
C ALA A 8 4.91 3.04 -0.79
N SER A 9 5.21 1.89 -1.37
CA SER A 9 4.32 1.19 -2.31
C SER A 9 4.16 -0.27 -1.89
N PRO A 10 2.98 -0.88 -2.10
CA PRO A 10 2.81 -2.32 -1.89
C PRO A 10 3.81 -3.12 -2.71
N GLN A 11 4.39 -4.16 -2.11
CA GLN A 11 5.24 -5.08 -2.85
C GLN A 11 4.41 -5.82 -3.89
N ARG A 12 4.91 -5.85 -5.14
CA ARG A 12 4.19 -6.53 -6.23
C ARG A 12 4.12 -8.02 -5.95
N ALA A 13 2.94 -8.60 -6.17
CA ALA A 13 2.65 -10.03 -6.02
C ALA A 13 2.74 -10.59 -4.59
N VAL A 14 2.93 -9.76 -3.56
CA VAL A 14 2.86 -10.21 -2.17
C VAL A 14 1.51 -9.80 -1.57
N LEU A 15 0.81 -10.78 -1.00
CA LEU A 15 -0.49 -10.55 -0.39
C LEU A 15 -0.33 -10.04 1.05
N PRO A 16 -1.23 -9.17 1.53
CA PRO A 16 -1.36 -8.88 2.95
C PRO A 16 -1.62 -10.15 3.76
N LEU A 17 -1.05 -10.22 4.96
CA LEU A 17 -1.22 -11.33 5.89
C LEU A 17 -1.93 -10.86 7.15
N GLY A 18 -2.93 -11.61 7.61
CA GLY A 18 -3.54 -11.42 8.93
C GLY A 18 -2.93 -12.38 9.96
N ASP A 19 -2.67 -11.89 11.17
CA ASP A 19 -2.35 -12.72 12.34
C ASP A 19 -3.65 -13.00 13.11
N PRO A 20 -4.10 -14.27 13.19
CA PRO A 20 -5.35 -14.62 13.87
C PRO A 20 -5.26 -14.52 15.40
N THR A 21 -4.05 -14.48 15.97
CA THR A 21 -3.82 -14.44 17.43
C THR A 21 -3.87 -13.01 17.95
N THR A 22 -3.25 -12.08 17.23
CA THR A 22 -3.16 -10.67 17.62
C THR A 22 -4.21 -9.80 16.92
N GLY A 23 -4.77 -10.27 15.81
CA GLY A 23 -5.64 -9.49 14.95
C GLY A 23 -4.88 -8.45 14.11
N GLU A 24 -3.55 -8.51 14.06
CA GLU A 24 -2.75 -7.63 13.22
C GLU A 24 -2.92 -7.96 11.73
N VAL A 25 -2.92 -6.93 10.89
CA VAL A 25 -2.81 -7.03 9.44
C VAL A 25 -1.45 -6.48 9.04
N ARG A 26 -0.70 -7.27 8.29
CA ARG A 26 0.63 -6.95 7.79
C ARG A 26 0.56 -6.77 6.29
N VAL A 27 0.79 -5.55 5.82
CA VAL A 27 0.83 -5.21 4.40
C VAL A 27 2.30 -5.04 4.00
N PRO A 28 2.87 -5.93 3.18
CA PRO A 28 4.25 -5.80 2.71
C PRO A 28 4.39 -4.56 1.82
N VAL A 29 5.23 -3.61 2.25
CA VAL A 29 5.54 -2.41 1.46
C VAL A 29 7.03 -2.35 1.15
N ALA A 30 7.34 -1.72 0.04
CA ALA A 30 8.68 -1.32 -0.35
C ALA A 30 8.76 0.21 -0.26
N LEU A 31 9.85 0.70 0.30
CA LEU A 31 10.18 2.12 0.37
C LEU A 31 11.10 2.46 -0.79
N TYR A 32 10.74 3.49 -1.55
CA TYR A 32 11.50 3.96 -2.68
C TYR A 32 11.90 5.41 -2.52
N ASP A 33 13.14 5.74 -2.89
CA ASP A 33 13.53 7.09 -3.24
C ASP A 33 13.40 7.22 -4.77
N LEU A 34 12.32 7.83 -5.22
CA LEU A 34 11.90 7.78 -6.64
C LEU A 34 11.78 6.32 -7.13
N ASP A 35 12.71 5.84 -7.95
CA ASP A 35 12.69 4.46 -8.47
C ASP A 35 13.69 3.54 -7.76
N GLU A 36 14.47 4.07 -6.81
CA GLU A 36 15.50 3.31 -6.10
C GLU A 36 14.93 2.67 -4.83
N LEU A 37 14.94 1.33 -4.78
CA LEU A 37 14.52 0.57 -3.60
C LEU A 37 15.45 0.86 -2.42
N GLN A 38 14.86 1.31 -1.31
CA GLN A 38 15.58 1.64 -0.09
C GLN A 38 15.43 0.56 0.97
N ALA A 39 14.21 0.04 1.14
CA ALA A 39 13.93 -1.00 2.12
C ALA A 39 12.61 -1.72 1.81
N GLU A 40 12.49 -2.94 2.33
CA GLU A 40 11.25 -3.69 2.39
C GLU A 40 10.82 -3.81 3.84
N VAL A 41 9.63 -3.29 4.17
CA VAL A 41 9.11 -3.25 5.53
C VAL A 41 7.63 -3.63 5.55
N PRO A 42 7.15 -4.38 6.55
CA PRO A 42 5.72 -4.58 6.72
C PRO A 42 5.10 -3.33 7.35
N LEU A 43 4.07 -2.78 6.72
CA LEU A 43 3.12 -1.90 7.39
C LEU A 43 2.23 -2.78 8.27
N VAL A 44 2.36 -2.64 9.59
CA VAL A 44 1.57 -3.40 10.57
C VAL A 44 0.45 -2.51 11.08
N LEU A 45 -0.78 -3.00 10.96
CA LEU A 45 -2.00 -2.34 11.38
C LEU A 45 -2.74 -3.26 12.34
N SER A 46 -3.41 -2.70 13.34
CA SER A 46 -4.49 -3.43 14.00
C SER A 46 -5.64 -3.69 13.02
N ARG A 47 -6.49 -4.67 13.33
CA ARG A 47 -7.69 -4.94 12.54
C ARG A 47 -8.54 -3.69 12.31
N THR A 48 -8.77 -2.90 13.36
CA THR A 48 -9.59 -1.68 13.28
C THR A 48 -8.95 -0.62 12.38
N GLU A 49 -7.64 -0.42 12.46
CA GLU A 49 -6.92 0.51 11.57
C GLU A 49 -6.96 0.04 10.11
N ALA A 50 -6.83 -1.27 9.87
CA ALA A 50 -6.91 -1.83 8.53
C ALA A 50 -8.31 -1.65 7.91
N GLU A 51 -9.37 -1.86 8.69
CA GLU A 51 -10.76 -1.63 8.26
C GLU A 51 -11.00 -0.14 7.95
N GLN A 52 -10.58 0.77 8.83
CA GLN A 52 -10.70 2.22 8.60
C GLN A 52 -9.92 2.71 7.36
N LEU A 53 -8.70 2.19 7.17
CA LEU A 53 -7.90 2.50 5.99
C LEU A 53 -8.59 2.02 4.73
N ARG A 54 -9.12 0.79 4.74
CA ARG A 54 -9.86 0.24 3.61
C ARG A 54 -11.08 1.09 3.27
N ASP A 55 -11.91 1.44 4.25
CA ASP A 55 -13.12 2.25 4.02
C ASP A 55 -12.78 3.63 3.44
N SER A 56 -11.67 4.22 3.92
CA SER A 56 -11.15 5.49 3.39
C SER A 56 -10.68 5.35 1.95
N LEU A 57 -9.96 4.27 1.63
CA LEU A 57 -9.49 3.98 0.27
C LEU A 57 -10.67 3.68 -0.67
N ASP A 58 -11.64 2.88 -0.24
CA ASP A 58 -12.84 2.57 -1.02
C ASP A 58 -13.62 3.86 -1.34
N THR A 59 -13.72 4.80 -0.39
CA THR A 59 -14.34 6.11 -0.62
C THR A 59 -13.56 6.96 -1.64
N LEU A 60 -12.23 7.05 -1.48
CA LEU A 60 -11.37 7.83 -2.36
C LEU A 60 -11.33 7.25 -3.78
N LEU A 61 -11.31 5.93 -3.92
CA LEU A 61 -11.29 5.23 -5.21
C LEU A 61 -12.67 5.20 -5.87
N ALA A 62 -13.77 5.11 -5.10
CA ALA A 62 -15.12 5.21 -5.65
C ALA A 62 -15.42 6.59 -6.23
N GLY A 63 -14.86 7.66 -5.65
CA GLY A 63 -14.92 9.02 -6.21
C GLY A 63 -13.98 9.23 -7.42
N THR A 64 -13.06 8.30 -7.65
CA THR A 64 -11.99 8.38 -8.64
C THR A 64 -12.14 7.27 -9.68
N LEU A 65 -13.22 7.33 -10.49
CA LEU A 65 -13.18 6.72 -11.82
C LEU A 65 -12.18 7.52 -12.66
N VAL A 66 -10.87 7.30 -12.48
CA VAL A 66 -9.88 7.70 -13.49
C VAL A 66 -10.05 6.71 -14.63
N PRO A 67 -10.56 7.14 -15.81
CA PRO A 67 -10.55 6.28 -16.97
C PRO A 67 -9.07 6.01 -17.29
N VAL A 68 -8.65 4.76 -17.23
CA VAL A 68 -7.38 4.36 -17.85
C VAL A 68 -7.56 4.63 -19.34
N PRO A 69 -6.80 5.55 -19.97
CA PRO A 69 -6.93 5.76 -21.40
C PRO A 69 -6.60 4.44 -22.12
N PRO A 70 -7.39 4.02 -23.11
CA PRO A 70 -7.08 2.84 -23.93
C PRO A 70 -5.88 3.20 -24.83
N GLY A 71 -4.67 3.10 -24.28
CA GLY A 71 -3.47 3.62 -24.92
C GLY A 71 -2.18 3.06 -24.34
N GLY A 72 -2.16 1.80 -23.93
CA GLY A 72 -0.92 1.06 -23.70
C GLY A 72 -0.34 0.67 -25.06
N ILE A 73 0.59 1.48 -25.56
CA ILE A 73 1.40 1.15 -26.74
C ILE A 73 2.22 -0.11 -26.43
N ARG A 74 2.15 -1.09 -27.33
CA ARG A 74 2.95 -2.31 -27.35
C ARG A 74 4.42 -2.03 -27.58
#